data_AF-A0A2U3LNY4-F1
#
_entry.id   AF-A0A2U3LNY4-F1
#
_cell.length_a   1.000
_cell.length_b   1.000
_cell.length_c   1.000
_cell.angle_alpha   90.00
_cell.angle_beta   90.00
_cell.angle_gamma   90.00
#
_symmetry.space_group_name_H-M   'P 1'
#
loop_
_entity.id
_entity.type
_entity.pdbx_description
1 polymer ?
#
loop_
_entity_poly.entity_id
_entity_poly.type
_entity_poly.pdbx_seq_one_letter_code
_entity_poly.pdbx_strand_id
1 'polypeptide(L)'
;MKSEDPAMPTRNVNLTDHFDRFIEARVTSGRFSNASEVVREGLRLLEQREREDKARLKWLRAAVKEGIDDIDRGDYTILRSGLEIDDFVRRLRKEPSAARAVENTRG
;
A
#
# COMPACT_ATOMS: atom_id res chain seq x y z
N MET A 1 10.65 43.05 3.75
CA MET A 1 10.77 41.71 3.15
C MET A 1 9.35 41.26 2.84
N LYS A 2 8.89 41.38 1.58
CA LYS A 2 7.53 40.97 1.21
C LYS A 2 7.51 39.45 1.17
N SER A 3 6.66 38.85 2.00
CA SER A 3 6.29 37.44 1.93
C SER A 3 5.50 37.26 0.62
N GLU A 4 6.13 36.71 -0.41
CA GLU A 4 5.40 36.13 -1.54
C GLU A 4 4.77 34.84 -1.02
N ASP A 5 3.46 34.87 -0.75
CA ASP A 5 2.66 33.65 -0.71
C ASP A 5 2.84 32.97 -2.08
N PRO A 6 3.39 31.74 -2.16
CA PRO A 6 3.57 31.09 -3.44
C PRO A 6 2.17 30.87 -4.04
N ALA A 7 1.87 31.60 -5.12
CA ALA A 7 0.61 31.49 -5.83
C ALA A 7 0.32 30.02 -6.14
N MET A 8 -0.87 29.53 -5.75
CA MET A 8 -1.24 28.14 -6.03
C MET A 8 -1.26 27.90 -7.54
N PRO A 9 -0.40 27.01 -8.08
CA PRO A 9 -0.33 26.77 -9.51
C PRO A 9 -1.64 26.18 -10.01
N THR A 10 -2.18 26.73 -11.09
CA THR A 10 -3.40 26.25 -11.73
C THR A 10 -3.10 25.36 -12.92
N ARG A 11 -4.01 24.41 -13.20
CA ARG A 11 -3.98 23.56 -14.39
C ARG A 11 -5.39 23.36 -14.91
N ASN A 12 -5.55 23.49 -16.22
CA ASN A 12 -6.80 23.20 -16.90
C ASN A 12 -6.87 21.71 -17.19
N VAL A 13 -8.00 21.08 -16.86
CA VAL A 13 -8.23 19.65 -17.03
C VAL A 13 -9.60 19.47 -17.69
N ASN A 14 -9.65 18.67 -18.74
CA ASN A 14 -10.92 18.30 -19.36
C ASN A 14 -11.52 17.13 -18.59
N LEU A 15 -12.78 17.28 -18.17
CA LEU A 15 -13.53 16.25 -17.47
C LEU A 15 -14.51 15.58 -18.44
N THR A 16 -14.75 14.29 -18.21
CA THR A 16 -15.88 13.61 -18.84
C THR A 16 -17.17 13.98 -18.10
N ASP A 17 -18.32 13.84 -18.76
CA ASP A 17 -19.64 14.11 -18.16
C ASP A 17 -19.89 13.31 -16.86
N HIS A 18 -19.23 12.17 -16.70
CA HIS A 18 -19.29 11.40 -15.47
C HIS A 18 -18.61 12.11 -14.30
N PHE A 19 -17.37 12.59 -14.51
CA PHE A 19 -16.60 13.26 -13.46
C PHE A 19 -17.13 14.65 -13.16
N ASP A 20 -17.65 15.36 -14.15
CA ASP A 20 -18.30 16.65 -13.96
C ASP A 20 -19.50 16.53 -13.00
N ARG A 21 -20.44 15.62 -13.29
CA ARG A 21 -21.59 15.32 -12.41
C ARG A 21 -21.16 14.82 -11.03
N PHE A 22 -20.11 14.02 -10.95
CA PHE A 22 -19.57 13.57 -9.67
C PHE A 22 -19.08 14.76 -8.83
N ILE A 23 -18.30 15.66 -9.42
CA ILE A 23 -17.80 16.85 -8.72
C ILE A 23 -18.96 17.75 -8.30
N GLU A 24 -19.92 18.00 -9.19
CA GLU A 24 -21.11 18.80 -8.89
C GLU A 24 -21.87 18.21 -7.69
N ALA A 25 -22.13 16.90 -7.68
CA ALA A 25 -22.82 16.25 -6.57
C ALA A 25 -22.07 16.39 -5.24
N ARG A 26 -20.72 16.36 -5.26
CA ARG A 26 -19.88 16.49 -4.06
C ARG A 26 -19.83 17.91 -3.52
N VAL A 27 -19.90 18.91 -4.39
CA VAL A 27 -19.96 20.33 -4.01
C VAL A 27 -21.36 20.68 -3.51
N THR A 28 -22.41 20.30 -4.25
CA THR A 28 -23.81 20.54 -3.87
C THR A 28 -24.19 19.87 -2.56
N SER A 29 -23.59 18.72 -2.23
CA SER A 29 -23.80 18.08 -0.92
C SER A 29 -23.14 18.82 0.24
N GLY A 30 -22.38 19.90 -0.02
CA GLY A 30 -21.62 20.65 0.99
C GLY A 30 -20.39 19.93 1.53
N ARG A 31 -19.99 18.78 0.95
CA ARG A 31 -18.81 18.03 1.42
C ARG A 31 -17.51 18.73 1.02
N PHE A 32 -17.53 19.48 -0.08
CA PHE A 32 -16.42 20.26 -0.58
C PHE A 32 -16.92 21.63 -1.01
N SER A 33 -16.08 22.66 -0.86
CA SER A 33 -16.46 24.05 -1.14
C SER A 33 -16.37 24.39 -2.63
N ASN A 34 -15.57 23.63 -3.39
CA ASN A 34 -15.36 23.85 -4.82
C ASN A 34 -14.78 22.60 -5.50
N ALA A 35 -14.81 22.58 -6.84
CA ALA A 35 -14.25 21.52 -7.66
C ALA A 35 -12.77 21.24 -7.40
N SER A 36 -11.97 22.30 -7.17
CA SER A 36 -10.53 22.17 -6.93
C SER A 36 -10.23 21.39 -5.65
N GLU A 37 -11.07 21.46 -4.62
CA GLU A 37 -10.93 20.63 -3.41
C GLU A 37 -11.21 19.16 -3.69
N VAL A 38 -12.25 18.86 -4.47
CA VAL A 38 -12.58 17.48 -4.86
C VAL A 38 -11.42 16.86 -5.65
N VAL A 39 -10.87 17.61 -6.61
CA VAL A 39 -9.74 17.15 -7.44
C VAL A 39 -8.48 16.98 -6.59
N ARG A 40 -8.17 17.92 -5.68
CA ARG A 40 -7.01 17.79 -4.78
C ARG A 40 -7.11 16.56 -3.88
N GLU A 41 -8.28 16.29 -3.31
CA GLU A 41 -8.48 15.09 -2.50
C GLU A 41 -8.35 13.82 -3.35
N GLY A 42 -8.88 13.82 -4.58
CA GLY A 42 -8.67 12.73 -5.54
C GLY A 42 -7.19 12.48 -5.85
N LEU A 43 -6.41 13.53 -6.08
CA LEU A 43 -4.96 13.44 -6.31
C LEU A 43 -4.21 12.95 -5.07
N ARG A 44 -4.60 13.40 -3.86
CA ARG A 44 -4.02 12.93 -2.60
C ARG A 44 -4.24 11.43 -2.40
N LEU A 45 -5.43 10.94 -2.73
CA LEU A 45 -5.76 9.51 -2.68
C LEU A 45 -4.97 8.71 -3.73
N LEU A 46 -4.79 9.26 -4.94
CA LEU A 46 -3.96 8.64 -5.97
C LEU A 46 -2.51 8.52 -5.51
N GLU A 47 -1.92 9.60 -5.00
CA GLU A 47 -0.54 9.60 -4.49
C GLU A 47 -0.38 8.62 -3.32
N GLN A 48 -1.36 8.57 -2.40
CA GLN A 48 -1.34 7.62 -1.30
C GLN A 48 -1.33 6.17 -1.81
N ARG A 49 -2.21 5.82 -2.75
CA ARG A 49 -2.25 4.49 -3.36
C ARG A 49 -0.92 4.16 -4.05
N GLU A 50 -0.35 5.09 -4.81
CA GLU A 50 0.95 4.86 -5.45
C GLU A 50 2.08 4.61 -4.45
N ARG A 51 2.08 5.31 -3.31
CA ARG A 51 3.03 5.08 -2.21
C ARG A 51 2.86 3.71 -1.58
N GLU A 52 1.61 3.31 -1.31
CA GLU A 52 1.27 1.99 -0.76
C GLU A 52 1.69 0.86 -1.71
N ASP A 53 1.41 0.99 -3.01
CA ASP A 53 1.79 0.00 -4.02
C ASP A 53 3.31 -0.13 -4.15
N LYS A 54 4.04 0.99 -4.15
CA LYS A 54 5.52 0.98 -4.14
C LYS A 54 6.08 0.31 -2.89
N ALA A 55 5.52 0.59 -1.72
CA ALA A 55 5.94 -0.04 -0.47
C ALA A 55 5.66 -1.55 -0.47
N ARG A 56 4.48 -1.97 -0.94
CA ARG A 56 4.09 -3.37 -1.07
C ARG A 56 5.01 -4.13 -2.01
N LEU A 57 5.33 -3.57 -3.18
CA LEU A 57 6.27 -4.17 -4.12
C LEU A 57 7.69 -4.29 -3.55
N LYS A 58 8.15 -3.25 -2.84
CA LYS A 58 9.46 -3.28 -2.16
C LYS A 58 9.51 -4.41 -1.12
N TRP A 59 8.48 -4.51 -0.27
CA TRP A 59 8.39 -5.57 0.73
C TRP A 59 8.34 -6.96 0.09
N LEU A 60 7.52 -7.16 -0.94
CA LEU A 60 7.39 -8.45 -1.62
C LEU A 60 8.72 -8.89 -2.25
N ARG A 61 9.45 -7.96 -2.90
CA ARG A 61 10.78 -8.23 -3.45
C ARG A 61 11.78 -8.62 -2.36
N ALA A 62 11.73 -7.97 -1.21
CA ALA A 62 12.58 -8.32 -0.08
C ALA A 62 12.26 -9.72 0.48
N ALA A 63 10.98 -10.04 0.69
CA ALA A 63 10.55 -11.35 1.16
C ALA A 63 10.90 -12.49 0.18
N VAL A 64 10.77 -12.25 -1.13
CA VAL A 64 11.21 -13.22 -2.14
C VAL A 64 12.72 -13.41 -2.10
N LYS A 65 13.49 -12.33 -1.96
CA LYS A 65 14.95 -12.42 -1.83
C LYS A 65 15.35 -13.21 -0.59
N GLU A 66 14.72 -12.93 0.55
CA GLU A 66 14.93 -13.68 1.80
C GLU A 66 14.67 -15.18 1.60
N GLY A 67 13.54 -15.55 1.00
CA GLY A 67 13.25 -16.96 0.71
C GLY A 67 14.23 -17.62 -0.26
N ILE A 68 14.77 -16.88 -1.25
CA ILE A 68 15.84 -17.40 -2.13
C ILE A 68 17.13 -17.58 -1.34
N ASP A 69 17.52 -16.60 -0.53
CA ASP A 69 18.72 -16.67 0.30
C ASP A 69 18.62 -17.84 1.30
N ASP A 70 17.43 -18.14 1.84
CA ASP A 70 17.17 -19.30 2.70
C ASP A 70 17.39 -20.62 1.95
N ILE A 71 16.86 -20.73 0.72
CA ILE A 71 17.06 -21.90 -0.14
C ILE A 71 18.55 -22.12 -0.42
N ASP A 72 19.28 -21.07 -0.79
CA ASP A 72 20.71 -21.13 -1.10
C ASP A 72 21.56 -21.59 0.10
N ARG A 73 21.13 -21.28 1.33
CA ARG A 73 21.77 -21.74 2.57
C ARG A 73 21.34 -23.14 3.00
N GLY A 74 20.34 -23.73 2.34
CA GLY A 74 19.78 -25.02 2.74
C GLY A 74 18.71 -24.94 3.82
N ASP A 75 18.24 -23.73 4.16
CA ASP A 75 17.22 -23.47 5.18
C ASP A 75 15.80 -23.73 4.61
N TYR A 76 15.57 -24.94 4.09
CA TYR A 76 14.29 -25.34 3.50
C TYR A 76 13.89 -26.76 3.92
N THR A 77 12.61 -27.10 3.74
CA THR A 77 12.09 -28.46 3.92
C THR A 77 11.38 -28.88 2.64
N ILE A 78 11.68 -30.08 2.15
CA ILE A 78 10.99 -30.68 1.02
C ILE A 78 9.73 -31.37 1.51
N LEU A 79 8.58 -31.03 0.92
CA LEU A 79 7.29 -31.67 1.17
C LEU A 79 6.85 -32.32 -0.14
N ARG A 80 6.67 -33.64 -0.15
CA ARG A 80 6.42 -34.45 -1.36
C ARG A 80 4.96 -34.85 -1.53
N SER A 81 4.12 -34.63 -0.53
CA SER A 81 2.72 -35.04 -0.54
C SER A 81 1.81 -34.07 0.22
N GLY A 82 0.52 -34.11 -0.08
CA GLY A 82 -0.49 -33.33 0.67
C GLY A 82 -0.51 -33.68 2.16
N LEU A 83 -0.28 -34.96 2.51
CA LEU A 83 -0.17 -35.41 3.89
C LEU A 83 1.01 -34.76 4.63
N GLU A 84 2.16 -34.62 3.97
CA GLU A 84 3.33 -33.94 4.53
C GLU A 84 3.07 -32.44 4.74
N ILE A 85 2.34 -31.80 3.82
CA ILE A 85 1.93 -30.39 3.97
C ILE A 85 1.00 -30.23 5.18
N ASP A 86 -0.01 -31.07 5.32
CA ASP A 86 -0.96 -31.01 6.42
C ASP A 86 -0.29 -31.23 7.78
N ASP A 87 0.63 -32.20 7.87
CA ASP A 87 1.41 -32.46 9.08
C ASP A 87 2.36 -31.30 9.41
N PHE A 88 3.01 -30.71 8.39
CA PHE A 88 3.87 -29.55 8.55
C PHE A 88 3.10 -28.33 9.09
N VAL A 89 1.95 -28.02 8.49
CA VAL A 89 1.07 -26.92 8.95
C VAL A 89 0.54 -27.19 10.36
N ARG A 90 0.16 -28.43 10.67
CA ARG A 90 -0.30 -28.81 12.02
C ARG A 90 0.81 -28.63 13.06
N ARG A 91 2.07 -28.96 12.72
CA ARG A 91 3.23 -28.75 13.59
C ARG A 91 3.48 -27.26 13.84
N LEU A 92 3.47 -26.44 12.79
CA LEU A 92 3.62 -24.98 12.90
C LEU A 92 2.56 -24.33 13.79
N ARG A 93 1.32 -24.87 13.80
CA ARG A 93 0.23 -24.38 14.67
C ARG A 93 0.36 -24.80 16.13
N LYS A 94 1.11 -25.86 16.43
CA LYS A 94 1.29 -26.41 17.80
C LYS A 94 2.52 -25.86 18.51
N GLU A 95 3.48 -25.29 17.78
CA GLU A 95 4.57 -24.53 18.35
C GLU A 95 4.11 -23.08 18.57
N PRO A 96 4.20 -22.51 19.79
CA PRO A 96 4.11 -21.07 19.94
C PRO A 96 5.36 -20.49 19.28
N SER A 97 5.20 -20.03 18.04
CA SER A 97 6.22 -19.37 17.25
C SER A 97 7.18 -18.54 18.12
N ALA A 98 8.41 -19.02 18.27
CA ALA A 98 9.54 -18.25 18.78
C ALA A 98 10.01 -17.18 17.76
N ALA A 99 9.17 -16.83 16.77
CA ALA A 99 9.46 -15.84 15.73
C ALA A 99 8.73 -14.50 15.94
N ARG A 100 8.52 -14.08 17.20
CA ARG A 100 8.12 -12.69 17.57
C ARG A 100 9.31 -11.81 18.00
N ALA A 101 10.54 -12.18 17.65
CA ALA A 101 11.73 -11.40 18.04
C ALA A 101 12.13 -10.29 17.05
N VAL A 102 11.42 -10.06 15.94
CA VAL A 102 11.79 -9.02 14.95
C VAL A 102 10.84 -7.81 14.94
N GLU A 103 9.80 -7.80 15.77
CA GLU A 103 8.86 -6.67 15.83
C GLU A 103 9.23 -5.60 16.89
N ASN A 104 10.42 -5.67 17.49
CA ASN A 104 10.84 -4.70 18.52
C ASN A 104 12.28 -4.20 18.32
N THR A 105 12.62 -3.74 17.11
CA THR A 105 13.73 -2.79 16.92
C THR A 105 13.45 -1.89 15.72
N ARG A 106 12.59 -0.89 15.94
CA ARG A 106 12.70 0.49 15.45
C ARG A 106 11.52 1.27 15.99
N GLY A 107 11.75 1.82 17.19
CA GLY A 107 11.21 3.13 17.52
C GLY A 107 11.92 4.22 16.73
#